data_AF-A0A959CV28-F1
#
_entry.id   AF-A0A959CV28-F1
#
_cell.length_a   1.000
_cell.length_b   1.000
_cell.length_c   1.000
_cell.angle_alpha   90.00
_cell.angle_beta   90.00
_cell.angle_gamma   90.00
#
_symmetry.space_group_name_H-M   'P 1'
#
loop_
_entity.id
_entity.type
_entity.pdbx_description
1 polymer ?
#
loop_
_entity_poly.entity_id
_entity_poly.type
_entity_poly.pdbx_seq_one_letter_code
_entity_poly.pdbx_strand_id
1 'polypeptide(L)'
;PMVFAINKVDKPDALPERIKQELASMNFLVEDWGGTFQSQDISAKTGQGVDELLEKILLEAEMLELKANPDREAIGTILEASLDKGRGYVAKGLVQTGTLHIGDPVVAGEHSGKVKAMFNERGKRVKEAGPSTPILILGLSGAPQAGERFKITENEQEARQIASKRAQIAREQANRATKRISLDEIGRRLALGNFKELNLIVKGDVDGSVEALSDSLIKQSIETIQVNVIHKAVGQIVESDVLLASASDAIIIGFQVRPSLGARKLAEREGVQIKMYSIIYEAIDEVRAAIEGMLEPTKEEKIMGQMEVREVYKISKVGTVAGCYVQEGKFTRNTNIRLIRNGIVVYPTKEGQVAEIASLKRFKEDVREVKSGLECGISIKNFNDIKAGDVIEGFEIIEIKQTLD
;
A
#
# COMPACT_ATOMS: atom_id res chain seq x y z
N PRO A 1 6.60 -32.10 -11.94
CA PRO A 1 5.33 -32.86 -11.81
C PRO A 1 4.22 -31.98 -11.23
N MET A 2 3.04 -32.00 -11.84
CA MET A 2 1.87 -31.23 -11.41
C MET A 2 0.66 -32.16 -11.40
N VAL A 3 -0.13 -32.09 -10.33
CA VAL A 3 -1.41 -32.80 -10.19
C VAL A 3 -2.49 -31.75 -9.99
N PHE A 4 -3.55 -31.79 -10.80
CA PHE A 4 -4.66 -30.83 -10.72
C PHE A 4 -5.77 -31.38 -9.81
N ALA A 5 -6.21 -30.57 -8.85
CA ALA A 5 -7.39 -30.87 -8.05
C ALA A 5 -8.52 -29.90 -8.43
N ILE A 6 -9.57 -30.40 -9.10
CA ILE A 6 -10.73 -29.60 -9.52
C ILE A 6 -11.73 -29.60 -8.37
N ASN A 7 -11.78 -28.49 -7.64
CA ASN A 7 -12.57 -28.39 -6.41
C ASN A 7 -14.03 -27.94 -6.67
N LYS A 8 -14.89 -28.10 -5.66
CA LYS A 8 -16.31 -27.69 -5.59
C LYS A 8 -17.25 -28.53 -6.46
N VAL A 9 -16.92 -29.80 -6.70
CA VAL A 9 -17.78 -30.71 -7.50
C VAL A 9 -19.06 -31.11 -6.76
N ASP A 10 -19.18 -30.78 -5.48
CA ASP A 10 -20.42 -30.94 -4.69
C ASP A 10 -21.53 -29.97 -5.12
N LYS A 11 -21.20 -28.92 -5.88
CA LYS A 11 -22.19 -27.95 -6.34
C LYS A 11 -22.96 -28.46 -7.57
N PRO A 12 -24.28 -28.26 -7.63
CA PRO A 12 -25.10 -28.73 -8.75
C PRO A 12 -24.78 -28.05 -10.08
N ASP A 13 -24.22 -26.84 -10.05
CA ASP A 13 -23.76 -26.05 -11.20
C ASP A 13 -22.27 -26.25 -11.52
N ALA A 14 -21.57 -27.16 -10.82
CA ALA A 14 -20.17 -27.45 -11.09
C ALA A 14 -20.01 -28.11 -12.47
N LEU A 15 -19.04 -27.60 -13.24
CA LEU A 15 -18.69 -28.13 -14.57
C LEU A 15 -17.19 -28.45 -14.63
N PRO A 16 -16.73 -29.58 -14.06
CA PRO A 16 -15.30 -29.96 -14.06
C PRO A 16 -14.70 -30.07 -15.46
N GLU A 17 -15.47 -30.60 -16.42
CA GLU A 17 -15.04 -30.72 -17.82
C GLU A 17 -14.70 -29.39 -18.47
N ARG A 18 -15.39 -28.30 -18.09
CA ARG A 18 -15.05 -26.96 -18.59
C ARG A 18 -13.68 -26.51 -18.10
N ILE A 19 -13.34 -26.82 -16.85
CA ILE A 19 -12.01 -26.50 -16.30
C ILE A 19 -10.93 -27.32 -17.01
N LYS A 20 -11.17 -28.61 -17.30
CA LYS A 20 -10.24 -29.44 -18.09
C LYS A 20 -10.04 -28.88 -19.51
N GLN A 21 -11.10 -28.38 -20.16
CA GLN A 21 -11.00 -27.69 -21.45
C GLN A 21 -10.18 -26.40 -21.37
N GLU A 22 -10.40 -25.57 -20.35
CA GLU A 22 -9.64 -24.35 -20.13
C GLU A 22 -8.16 -24.67 -19.83
N LEU A 23 -7.86 -25.71 -19.04
CA LEU A 23 -6.49 -26.20 -18.82
C LEU A 23 -5.84 -26.65 -20.14
N ALA A 24 -6.55 -27.40 -20.98
CA ALA A 24 -6.05 -27.79 -22.30
C ALA A 24 -5.74 -26.58 -23.18
N SER A 25 -6.56 -25.51 -23.13
CA SER A 25 -6.29 -24.25 -23.84
C SER A 25 -5.02 -23.53 -23.36
N MET A 26 -4.62 -23.76 -22.11
CA MET A 26 -3.38 -23.27 -21.52
C MET A 26 -2.18 -24.23 -21.74
N ASN A 27 -2.35 -25.25 -22.60
CA ASN A 27 -1.38 -26.33 -22.86
C ASN A 27 -1.12 -27.27 -21.66
N PHE A 28 -2.04 -27.33 -20.69
CA PHE A 28 -2.04 -28.33 -19.63
C PHE A 28 -3.04 -29.44 -19.96
N LEU A 29 -2.61 -30.41 -20.77
CA LEU A 29 -3.47 -31.54 -21.16
C LEU A 29 -3.53 -32.57 -20.04
N VAL A 30 -4.73 -32.84 -19.53
CA VAL A 30 -4.96 -33.83 -18.47
C VAL A 30 -5.05 -35.26 -19.02
N GLU A 31 -4.79 -36.25 -18.18
CA GLU A 31 -4.79 -37.68 -18.56
C GLU A 31 -6.09 -38.16 -19.21
N ASP A 32 -7.24 -37.69 -18.72
CA ASP A 32 -8.56 -38.01 -19.28
C ASP A 32 -8.67 -37.66 -20.79
N TRP A 33 -7.85 -36.70 -21.23
CA TRP A 33 -7.79 -36.20 -22.60
C TRP A 33 -6.51 -36.67 -23.33
N GLY A 34 -5.84 -37.71 -22.82
CA GLY A 34 -4.62 -38.28 -23.38
C GLY A 34 -3.35 -37.47 -23.08
N GLY A 35 -3.38 -36.59 -22.09
CA GLY A 35 -2.23 -35.80 -21.65
C GLY A 35 -1.38 -36.47 -20.58
N THR A 36 -0.43 -35.71 -20.02
CA THR A 36 0.55 -36.20 -19.03
C THR A 36 0.25 -35.72 -17.61
N PHE A 37 -0.72 -34.82 -17.43
CA PHE A 37 -1.04 -34.26 -16.12
C PHE A 37 -2.20 -35.00 -15.47
N GLN A 38 -1.96 -35.56 -14.30
CA GLN A 38 -3.02 -36.17 -13.50
C GLN A 38 -4.02 -35.10 -13.04
N SER A 39 -5.31 -35.43 -13.06
CA SER A 39 -6.36 -34.56 -12.52
C SER A 39 -7.35 -35.35 -11.67
N GLN A 40 -7.86 -34.75 -10.60
CA GLN A 40 -8.88 -35.36 -9.74
C GLN A 40 -9.96 -34.36 -9.38
N ASP A 41 -11.21 -34.77 -9.55
CA ASP A 41 -12.41 -34.02 -9.18
C ASP A 41 -12.66 -34.23 -7.69
N ILE A 42 -12.71 -33.14 -6.91
CA ILE A 42 -12.83 -33.18 -5.45
C ILE A 42 -13.87 -32.18 -4.92
N SER A 43 -14.41 -32.49 -3.74
CA SER A 43 -15.06 -31.50 -2.87
C SER A 43 -14.28 -31.36 -1.57
N ALA A 44 -13.60 -30.22 -1.41
CA ALA A 44 -12.92 -29.89 -0.16
C ALA A 44 -13.88 -29.65 1.03
N LYS A 45 -15.20 -29.58 0.77
CA LYS A 45 -16.21 -29.38 1.81
C LYS A 45 -16.75 -30.70 2.34
N THR A 46 -17.08 -31.64 1.45
CA THR A 46 -17.63 -32.96 1.84
C THR A 46 -16.54 -34.01 2.01
N GLY A 47 -15.34 -33.79 1.45
CA GLY A 47 -14.25 -34.76 1.42
C GLY A 47 -14.31 -35.72 0.23
N GLN A 48 -15.31 -35.60 -0.66
CA GLN A 48 -15.41 -36.42 -1.87
C GLN A 48 -14.17 -36.26 -2.76
N GLY A 49 -13.61 -37.35 -3.28
CA GLY A 49 -12.49 -37.32 -4.23
C GLY A 49 -11.10 -37.13 -3.61
N VAL A 50 -11.01 -36.91 -2.29
CA VAL A 50 -9.74 -36.59 -1.61
C VAL A 50 -8.85 -37.82 -1.47
N ASP A 51 -9.43 -39.00 -1.22
CA ASP A 51 -8.67 -40.25 -1.13
C ASP A 51 -8.06 -40.60 -2.49
N GLU A 52 -8.81 -40.44 -3.57
CA GLU A 52 -8.33 -40.65 -4.94
C GLU A 52 -7.25 -39.65 -5.34
N LEU A 53 -7.35 -38.40 -4.86
CA LEU A 53 -6.30 -37.40 -5.05
C LEU A 53 -5.01 -37.80 -4.31
N LEU A 54 -5.13 -38.34 -3.10
CA LEU A 54 -3.99 -38.81 -2.33
C LEU A 54 -3.29 -39.97 -3.04
N GLU A 55 -4.04 -40.95 -3.55
CA GLU A 55 -3.50 -42.07 -4.33
C GLU A 55 -2.71 -41.58 -5.56
N LYS A 56 -3.27 -40.61 -6.29
CA LYS A 56 -2.60 -39.97 -7.44
C LYS A 56 -1.30 -39.27 -7.07
N ILE A 57 -1.28 -38.54 -5.96
CA ILE A 57 -0.06 -37.89 -5.46
C ILE A 57 1.00 -38.94 -5.06
N LEU A 58 0.60 -40.04 -4.43
CA LEU A 58 1.51 -41.13 -4.07
C LEU A 58 2.09 -41.82 -5.30
N LEU A 59 1.26 -42.10 -6.31
CA LEU A 59 1.69 -42.70 -7.58
C LEU A 59 2.73 -41.83 -8.29
N GLU A 60 2.46 -40.51 -8.36
CA GLU A 60 3.41 -39.56 -8.94
C GLU A 60 4.74 -39.53 -8.16
N ALA A 61 4.68 -39.59 -6.83
CA ALA A 61 5.87 -39.62 -5.98
C ALA A 61 6.71 -40.90 -6.19
N GLU A 62 6.06 -42.05 -6.38
CA GLU A 62 6.73 -43.32 -6.70
C GLU A 62 7.40 -43.26 -8.07
N MET A 63 6.73 -42.71 -9.08
CA MET A 63 7.30 -42.55 -10.44
C MET A 63 8.55 -41.66 -10.46
N LEU A 64 8.64 -40.68 -9.56
CA LEU A 64 9.79 -39.78 -9.45
C LEU A 64 10.99 -40.39 -8.71
N GLU A 65 10.83 -41.56 -8.09
CA GLU A 65 11.84 -42.24 -7.27
C GLU A 65 12.57 -41.30 -6.29
N LEU A 66 11.82 -40.48 -5.55
CA LEU A 66 12.37 -39.46 -4.66
C LEU A 66 13.29 -40.10 -3.58
N LYS A 67 14.56 -39.67 -3.55
CA LYS A 67 15.59 -40.19 -2.63
C LYS A 67 16.23 -39.04 -1.85
N ALA A 68 16.52 -39.27 -0.58
CA ALA A 68 17.29 -38.37 0.27
C ALA A 68 18.25 -39.18 1.14
N ASN A 69 19.46 -38.63 1.40
CA ASN A 69 20.44 -39.27 2.27
C ASN A 69 20.31 -38.69 3.70
N PRO A 70 19.89 -39.49 4.70
CA PRO A 70 19.79 -39.05 6.10
C PRO A 70 21.16 -39.00 6.82
N ASP A 71 22.19 -39.69 6.32
CA ASP A 71 23.48 -39.91 6.99
C ASP A 71 24.50 -38.79 6.74
N ARG A 72 24.02 -37.57 6.51
CA ARG A 72 24.86 -36.39 6.27
C ARG A 72 24.34 -35.17 7.02
N GLU A 73 25.14 -34.12 7.01
CA GLU A 73 24.74 -32.83 7.58
C GLU A 73 23.44 -32.34 6.97
N ALA A 74 22.55 -31.85 7.85
CA ALA A 74 21.24 -31.41 7.45
C ALA A 74 21.30 -30.13 6.62
N ILE A 75 20.56 -30.16 5.52
CA ILE A 75 20.27 -29.01 4.69
C ILE A 75 18.75 -28.95 4.55
N GLY A 76 18.21 -27.76 4.66
CA GLY A 76 16.79 -27.54 4.46
C GLY A 76 16.48 -26.11 4.07
N THR A 77 15.20 -25.83 3.97
CA THR A 77 14.69 -24.52 3.57
C THR A 77 13.81 -23.96 4.67
N ILE A 78 13.97 -22.68 5.00
CA ILE A 78 13.10 -21.94 5.91
C ILE A 78 11.77 -21.68 5.19
N LEU A 79 10.68 -22.05 5.84
CA LEU A 79 9.33 -21.80 5.38
C LEU A 79 8.83 -20.47 5.93
N GLU A 80 9.07 -20.23 7.21
CA GLU A 80 8.57 -19.07 7.95
C GLU A 80 9.43 -18.82 9.18
N ALA A 81 9.62 -17.56 9.56
CA ALA A 81 10.27 -17.20 10.82
C ALA A 81 9.46 -16.17 11.58
N SER A 82 9.53 -16.25 12.91
CA SER A 82 8.84 -15.34 13.83
C SER A 82 9.61 -15.15 15.13
N LEU A 83 9.21 -14.15 15.91
CA LEU A 83 9.76 -13.89 17.24
C LEU A 83 8.75 -14.33 18.31
N ASP A 84 9.08 -15.38 19.07
CA ASP A 84 8.24 -15.88 20.16
C ASP A 84 8.68 -15.27 21.51
N LYS A 85 7.69 -14.77 22.26
CA LYS A 85 7.93 -14.04 23.51
C LYS A 85 8.46 -14.99 24.59
N GLY A 86 9.69 -14.73 25.03
CA GLY A 86 10.37 -15.53 26.05
C GLY A 86 11.11 -16.75 25.51
N ARG A 87 10.94 -17.10 24.23
CA ARG A 87 11.65 -18.20 23.56
C ARG A 87 12.70 -17.71 22.56
N GLY A 88 12.56 -16.47 22.09
CA GLY A 88 13.45 -15.87 21.09
C GLY A 88 12.97 -16.17 19.67
N TYR A 89 13.87 -16.04 18.70
CA TYR A 89 13.55 -16.30 17.30
C TYR A 89 13.31 -17.80 17.07
N VAL A 90 12.20 -18.07 16.39
CA VAL A 90 11.81 -19.40 15.95
C VAL A 90 11.70 -19.40 14.43
N ALA A 91 12.15 -20.48 13.80
CA ALA A 91 12.07 -20.65 12.37
C ALA A 91 11.47 -22.02 12.04
N LYS A 92 10.38 -22.04 11.29
CA LYS A 92 9.81 -23.24 10.70
C LYS A 92 10.56 -23.52 9.41
N GLY A 93 11.11 -24.71 9.30
CA GLY A 93 11.82 -25.16 8.11
C GLY A 93 11.42 -26.57 7.70
N LEU A 94 11.79 -26.94 6.49
CA LEU A 94 11.68 -28.29 5.96
C LEU A 94 13.09 -28.85 5.77
N VAL A 95 13.41 -29.95 6.46
CA VAL A 95 14.66 -30.68 6.25
C VAL A 95 14.57 -31.40 4.89
N GLN A 96 15.50 -31.13 3.98
CA GLN A 96 15.49 -31.70 2.63
C GLN A 96 16.45 -32.88 2.51
N THR A 97 17.55 -32.85 3.25
CA THR A 97 18.59 -33.88 3.22
C THR A 97 19.34 -33.86 4.55
N GLY A 98 19.89 -34.99 4.96
CA GLY A 98 20.58 -35.15 6.24
C GLY A 98 19.62 -35.22 7.42
N THR A 99 20.19 -35.29 8.62
CA THR A 99 19.44 -35.36 9.87
C THR A 99 19.86 -34.22 10.79
N LEU A 100 18.89 -33.41 11.22
CA LEU A 100 19.09 -32.29 12.12
C LEU A 100 18.91 -32.75 13.57
N HIS A 101 19.81 -32.37 14.46
CA HIS A 101 19.79 -32.71 15.88
C HIS A 101 19.79 -31.48 16.78
N ILE A 102 19.33 -31.68 18.02
CA ILE A 102 19.51 -30.66 19.06
C ILE A 102 21.00 -30.50 19.36
N GLY A 103 21.46 -29.25 19.36
CA GLY A 103 22.86 -28.90 19.59
C GLY A 103 23.63 -28.59 18.32
N ASP A 104 23.06 -28.84 17.14
CA ASP A 104 23.76 -28.58 15.89
C ASP A 104 23.97 -27.07 15.67
N PRO A 105 25.19 -26.64 15.26
CA PRO A 105 25.42 -25.30 14.77
C PRO A 105 24.72 -25.12 13.43
N VAL A 106 23.88 -24.08 13.33
CA VAL A 106 23.07 -23.82 12.14
C VAL A 106 23.25 -22.39 11.65
N VAL A 107 23.29 -22.24 10.32
CA VAL A 107 23.28 -20.94 9.65
C VAL A 107 22.17 -20.90 8.62
N ALA A 108 21.38 -19.82 8.65
CA ALA A 108 20.28 -19.53 7.73
C ALA A 108 20.35 -18.05 7.35
N GLY A 109 20.63 -17.78 6.06
CA GLY A 109 20.85 -16.40 5.60
C GLY A 109 21.96 -15.68 6.35
N GLU A 110 21.62 -14.51 6.88
CA GLU A 110 22.44 -13.64 7.72
C GLU A 110 22.44 -14.02 9.21
N HIS A 111 21.67 -15.04 9.58
CA HIS A 111 21.50 -15.46 10.95
C HIS A 111 22.19 -16.81 11.21
N SER A 112 22.73 -16.94 12.42
CA SER A 112 23.38 -18.16 12.88
C SER A 112 23.02 -18.43 14.33
N GLY A 113 23.20 -19.67 14.75
CA GLY A 113 22.98 -20.04 16.14
C GLY A 113 23.19 -21.52 16.37
N LYS A 114 22.74 -21.96 17.54
CA LYS A 114 22.75 -23.37 17.93
C LYS A 114 21.31 -23.82 18.11
N VAL A 115 20.96 -24.99 17.60
CA VAL A 115 19.63 -25.58 17.80
C VAL A 115 19.46 -25.89 19.30
N LYS A 116 18.67 -25.07 20.00
CA LYS A 116 18.39 -25.25 21.44
C LYS A 116 17.23 -26.20 21.68
N ALA A 117 16.23 -26.15 20.81
CA ALA A 117 15.07 -27.02 20.86
C ALA A 117 14.47 -27.16 19.45
N MET A 118 13.83 -28.30 19.22
CA MET A 118 13.09 -28.57 18.00
C MET A 118 11.69 -29.08 18.32
N PHE A 119 10.72 -28.71 17.49
CA PHE A 119 9.33 -29.14 17.63
C PHE A 119 8.76 -29.55 16.28
N ASN A 120 7.98 -30.63 16.25
CA ASN A 120 7.31 -31.08 15.04
C ASN A 120 6.04 -30.25 14.74
N GLU A 121 5.33 -30.59 13.67
CA GLU A 121 4.10 -29.92 13.21
C GLU A 121 2.96 -29.95 14.23
N ARG A 122 3.00 -30.87 15.20
CA ARG A 122 2.04 -30.98 16.31
C ARG A 122 2.49 -30.27 17.58
N GLY A 123 3.59 -29.51 17.52
CA GLY A 123 4.17 -28.81 18.66
C GLY A 123 4.83 -29.72 19.71
N LYS A 124 5.08 -30.99 19.39
CA LYS A 124 5.79 -31.92 20.28
C LYS A 124 7.29 -31.75 20.10
N ARG A 125 8.04 -31.76 21.22
CA ARG A 125 9.50 -31.72 21.18
C ARG A 125 10.07 -32.98 20.52
N VAL A 126 11.02 -32.80 19.63
CA VAL A 126 11.76 -33.88 18.97
C VAL A 126 13.26 -33.68 19.11
N LYS A 127 14.03 -34.77 19.10
CA LYS A 127 15.49 -34.74 19.27
C LYS A 127 16.24 -34.74 17.95
N GLU A 128 15.65 -35.32 16.93
CA GLU A 128 16.17 -35.44 15.58
C GLU A 128 15.05 -35.17 14.56
N ALA A 129 15.42 -34.68 13.38
CA ALA A 129 14.53 -34.49 12.25
C ALA A 129 15.24 -34.91 10.96
N GLY A 130 14.76 -35.98 10.33
CA GLY A 130 15.29 -36.50 9.07
C GLY A 130 14.72 -35.78 7.85
N PRO A 131 15.08 -36.25 6.63
CA PRO A 131 14.58 -35.67 5.39
C PRO A 131 13.05 -35.67 5.30
N SER A 132 12.50 -34.69 4.58
CA SER A 132 11.05 -34.48 4.37
C SER A 132 10.26 -34.16 5.65
N THR A 133 10.93 -33.84 6.76
CA THR A 133 10.29 -33.52 8.03
C THR A 133 10.18 -32.01 8.24
N PRO A 134 8.96 -31.44 8.45
CA PRO A 134 8.81 -30.06 8.88
C PRO A 134 9.22 -29.92 10.35
N ILE A 135 9.99 -28.89 10.65
CA ILE A 135 10.59 -28.69 11.97
C ILE A 135 10.55 -27.21 12.36
N LEU A 136 10.20 -26.94 13.61
CA LEU A 136 10.37 -25.62 14.22
C LEU A 136 11.68 -25.61 15.00
N ILE A 137 12.61 -24.78 14.55
CA ILE A 137 13.95 -24.60 15.11
C ILE A 137 13.94 -23.37 16.02
N LEU A 138 14.45 -23.55 17.24
CA LEU A 138 14.67 -22.46 18.19
C LEU A 138 16.16 -22.30 18.47
N GLY A 139 16.65 -21.06 18.43
CA GLY A 139 18.03 -20.73 18.82
C GLY A 139 18.84 -19.94 17.82
N LEU A 140 18.22 -19.46 16.74
CA LEU A 140 18.83 -18.52 15.79
C LEU A 140 18.95 -17.12 16.39
N SER A 141 19.92 -16.35 15.91
CA SER A 141 20.16 -14.96 16.33
C SER A 141 19.14 -13.96 15.81
N GLY A 142 18.37 -14.32 14.78
CA GLY A 142 17.37 -13.50 14.13
C GLY A 142 16.34 -14.35 13.38
N ALA A 143 15.40 -13.69 12.71
CA ALA A 143 14.40 -14.34 11.88
C ALA A 143 14.92 -14.45 10.43
N PRO A 144 15.33 -15.63 9.96
CA PRO A 144 15.73 -15.83 8.57
C PRO A 144 14.56 -15.64 7.61
N GLN A 145 14.86 -15.23 6.38
CA GLN A 145 13.84 -14.98 5.38
C GLN A 145 13.20 -16.27 4.88
N ALA A 146 11.93 -16.19 4.52
CA ALA A 146 11.22 -17.31 3.90
C ALA A 146 11.90 -17.69 2.56
N GLY A 147 12.12 -18.99 2.35
CA GLY A 147 12.81 -19.52 1.18
C GLY A 147 14.34 -19.61 1.31
N GLU A 148 14.95 -19.06 2.37
CA GLU A 148 16.38 -19.21 2.59
C GLU A 148 16.75 -20.65 2.97
N ARG A 149 17.93 -21.09 2.53
CA ARG A 149 18.46 -22.38 2.93
C ARG A 149 19.15 -22.28 4.29
N PHE A 150 18.79 -23.18 5.18
CA PHE A 150 19.57 -23.44 6.38
C PHE A 150 20.51 -24.63 6.15
N LYS A 151 21.69 -24.56 6.75
CA LYS A 151 22.66 -25.66 6.75
C LYS A 151 23.29 -25.81 8.13
N ILE A 152 23.64 -27.04 8.47
CA ILE A 152 24.53 -27.34 9.59
C ILE A 152 25.97 -26.98 9.19
N THR A 153 26.76 -26.57 10.17
CA THR A 153 28.21 -26.36 10.04
C THR A 153 28.97 -27.13 11.12
N GLU A 154 30.26 -27.33 10.94
CA GLU A 154 31.09 -28.13 11.85
C GLU A 154 31.11 -27.55 13.28
N ASN A 155 31.12 -26.23 13.39
CA ASN A 155 31.13 -25.53 14.67
C ASN A 155 30.40 -24.18 14.62
N GLU A 156 30.08 -23.62 15.78
CA GLU A 156 29.36 -22.34 15.91
C GLU A 156 30.16 -21.14 15.39
N GLN A 157 31.50 -21.21 15.42
CA GLN A 157 32.35 -20.13 14.93
C GLN A 157 32.24 -19.99 13.41
N GLU A 158 32.26 -21.10 12.69
CA GLU A 158 32.08 -21.15 11.24
C GLU A 158 30.69 -20.62 10.85
N ALA A 159 29.62 -21.08 11.52
CA ALA A 159 28.26 -20.58 11.31
C ALA A 159 28.20 -19.05 11.40
N ARG A 160 28.83 -18.49 12.46
CA ARG A 160 28.86 -17.06 12.73
C ARG A 160 29.66 -16.27 11.70
N GLN A 161 30.79 -16.81 11.23
CA GLN A 161 31.59 -16.19 10.18
C GLN A 161 30.81 -16.13 8.86
N ILE A 162 30.14 -17.23 8.47
CA ILE A 162 29.33 -17.30 7.26
C ILE A 162 28.18 -16.29 7.32
N ALA A 163 27.44 -16.27 8.44
CA ALA A 163 26.34 -15.33 8.67
C ALA A 163 26.81 -13.87 8.60
N SER A 164 27.92 -13.53 9.27
CA SER A 164 28.46 -12.17 9.30
C SER A 164 28.92 -11.71 7.91
N LYS A 165 29.54 -12.61 7.13
CA LYS A 165 29.94 -12.31 5.75
C LYS A 165 28.73 -12.07 4.84
N ARG A 166 27.66 -12.86 5.00
CA ARG A 166 26.41 -12.68 4.25
C ARG A 166 25.74 -11.35 4.61
N ALA A 167 25.65 -11.02 5.90
CA ALA A 167 25.12 -9.75 6.38
C ALA A 167 25.90 -8.54 5.83
N GLN A 168 27.23 -8.65 5.76
CA GLN A 168 28.05 -7.61 5.15
C GLN A 168 27.73 -7.43 3.67
N ILE A 169 27.67 -8.53 2.89
CA ILE A 169 27.37 -8.49 1.46
C ILE A 169 25.98 -7.90 1.22
N ALA A 170 24.98 -8.33 1.97
CA ALA A 170 23.62 -7.84 1.86
C ALA A 170 23.53 -6.35 2.18
N ARG A 171 24.22 -5.88 3.24
CA ARG A 171 24.30 -4.46 3.58
C ARG A 171 24.99 -3.64 2.48
N GLU A 172 26.06 -4.14 1.89
CA GLU A 172 26.73 -3.49 0.75
C GLU A 172 25.83 -3.43 -0.49
N GLN A 173 25.08 -4.50 -0.76
CA GLN A 173 24.10 -4.55 -1.85
C GLN A 173 22.93 -3.59 -1.61
N ALA A 174 22.38 -3.56 -0.40
CA ALA A 174 21.33 -2.61 -0.02
C ALA A 174 21.80 -1.17 -0.22
N ASN A 175 23.01 -0.83 0.27
CA ASN A 175 23.60 0.49 0.08
C ASN A 175 23.86 0.85 -1.39
N ARG A 176 24.13 -0.13 -2.26
CA ARG A 176 24.26 0.08 -3.72
C ARG A 176 22.92 0.19 -4.42
N ALA A 177 21.91 -0.55 -3.97
CA ALA A 177 20.56 -0.57 -4.50
C ALA A 177 19.77 0.69 -4.13
N THR A 178 20.12 1.34 -3.01
CA THR A 178 19.74 2.73 -2.75
C THR A 178 20.30 3.58 -3.87
N LYS A 179 19.45 3.85 -4.89
CA LYS A 179 19.80 4.71 -6.02
C LYS A 179 20.49 5.95 -5.44
N ARG A 180 21.72 6.21 -5.90
CA ARG A 180 22.29 7.55 -5.76
C ARG A 180 21.29 8.47 -6.43
N ILE A 181 20.44 9.13 -5.64
CA ILE A 181 19.51 10.13 -6.15
C ILE A 181 20.42 11.11 -6.89
N SER A 182 20.28 11.17 -8.21
CA SER A 182 21.14 12.06 -9.00
C SER A 182 20.81 13.49 -8.60
N LEU A 183 21.78 14.40 -8.71
CA LEU A 183 21.53 15.82 -8.50
C LEU A 183 20.37 16.32 -9.39
N ASP A 184 20.19 15.74 -10.57
CA ASP A 184 19.06 16.01 -11.47
C ASP A 184 17.72 15.51 -10.92
N GLU A 185 17.68 14.35 -10.26
CA GLU A 185 16.45 13.83 -9.64
C GLU A 185 16.09 14.65 -8.39
N ILE A 186 17.09 15.08 -7.61
CA ILE A 186 16.89 16.04 -6.51
C ILE A 186 16.40 17.38 -7.07
N GLY A 187 16.98 17.85 -8.19
CA GLY A 187 16.56 19.09 -8.86
C GLY A 187 15.13 19.02 -9.38
N ARG A 188 14.72 17.87 -9.96
CA ARG A 188 13.33 17.62 -10.38
C ARG A 188 12.39 17.57 -9.17
N ARG A 189 12.78 16.91 -8.07
CA ARG A 189 12.00 16.86 -6.83
C ARG A 189 11.83 18.25 -6.19
N LEU A 190 12.90 19.06 -6.16
CA LEU A 190 12.87 20.44 -5.69
C LEU A 190 12.01 21.34 -6.61
N ALA A 191 12.07 21.14 -7.93
CA ALA A 191 11.28 21.90 -8.91
C ALA A 191 9.78 21.58 -8.85
N LEU A 192 9.41 20.36 -8.45
CA LEU A 192 8.01 19.95 -8.27
C LEU A 192 7.34 20.61 -7.06
N GLY A 193 8.08 21.22 -6.13
CA GLY A 193 7.58 22.05 -5.02
C GLY A 193 6.75 21.33 -3.94
N ASN A 194 6.09 20.22 -4.28
CA ASN A 194 5.07 19.52 -3.49
C ASN A 194 5.36 18.01 -3.38
N PHE A 195 6.64 17.63 -3.32
CA PHE A 195 7.01 16.24 -3.06
C PHE A 195 6.94 15.95 -1.56
N LYS A 196 6.10 15.01 -1.15
CA LYS A 196 5.96 14.58 0.25
C LYS A 196 6.41 13.13 0.40
N GLU A 197 6.93 12.81 1.58
CA GLU A 197 7.29 11.44 1.93
C GLU A 197 6.40 10.95 3.06
N LEU A 198 5.91 9.72 2.94
CA LEU A 198 5.19 9.03 3.99
C LEU A 198 6.07 7.90 4.52
N ASN A 199 6.64 8.13 5.69
CA ASN A 199 7.54 7.18 6.34
C ASN A 199 6.75 6.18 7.19
N LEU A 200 7.04 4.90 7.02
CA LEU A 200 6.37 3.79 7.70
C LEU A 200 7.40 2.87 8.37
N ILE A 201 7.04 2.35 9.53
CA ILE A 201 7.71 1.23 10.19
C ILE A 201 6.73 0.08 10.25
N VAL A 202 7.11 -1.08 9.71
CA VAL A 202 6.24 -2.26 9.63
C VAL A 202 6.73 -3.32 10.60
N LYS A 203 5.86 -3.73 11.52
CA LYS A 203 6.07 -4.86 12.42
C LYS A 203 5.02 -5.92 12.17
N GLY A 204 5.40 -7.19 12.19
CA GLY A 204 4.45 -8.28 12.02
C GLY A 204 4.82 -9.50 12.83
N ASP A 205 3.91 -10.46 12.92
CA ASP A 205 4.12 -11.70 13.67
C ASP A 205 5.14 -12.61 12.96
N VAL A 206 5.05 -12.68 11.63
CA VAL A 206 5.87 -13.53 10.78
C VAL A 206 6.55 -12.71 9.68
N ASP A 207 7.74 -13.14 9.28
CA ASP A 207 8.59 -12.41 8.32
C ASP A 207 7.93 -12.26 6.94
N GLY A 208 7.33 -13.34 6.42
CA GLY A 208 6.69 -13.33 5.10
C GLY A 208 5.52 -12.35 4.99
N SER A 209 4.73 -12.17 6.06
CA SER A 209 3.65 -11.18 6.08
C SER A 209 4.17 -9.75 6.15
N VAL A 210 5.24 -9.52 6.90
CA VAL A 210 5.90 -8.20 6.96
C VAL A 210 6.43 -7.81 5.60
N GLU A 211 7.06 -8.73 4.88
CA GLU A 211 7.59 -8.49 3.54
C GLU A 211 6.48 -8.21 2.53
N ALA A 212 5.47 -9.09 2.46
CA ALA A 212 4.34 -8.93 1.53
C ALA A 212 3.57 -7.62 1.77
N LEU A 213 3.35 -7.25 3.03
CA LEU A 213 2.71 -5.98 3.40
C LEU A 213 3.59 -4.78 3.00
N SER A 214 4.89 -4.82 3.34
CA SER A 214 5.81 -3.72 3.03
C SER A 214 5.86 -3.45 1.52
N ASP A 215 5.99 -4.49 0.70
CA ASP A 215 6.02 -4.36 -0.75
C ASP A 215 4.69 -3.81 -1.31
N SER A 216 3.57 -4.22 -0.73
CA SER A 216 2.24 -3.73 -1.15
C SER A 216 2.03 -2.26 -0.80
N LEU A 217 2.57 -1.80 0.33
CA LEU A 217 2.53 -0.41 0.77
C LEU A 217 3.44 0.49 -0.08
N ILE A 218 4.66 0.04 -0.39
CA ILE A 218 5.58 0.78 -1.26
C ILE A 218 4.98 1.00 -2.65
N LYS A 219 4.24 0.00 -3.18
CA LYS A 219 3.53 0.11 -4.46
C LYS A 219 2.41 1.15 -4.47
N GLN A 220 1.95 1.66 -3.32
CA GLN A 220 0.99 2.77 -3.26
C GLN A 220 1.65 4.15 -3.50
N SER A 221 2.97 4.20 -3.71
CA SER A 221 3.67 5.46 -4.03
C SER A 221 3.18 6.04 -5.35
N ILE A 222 2.97 7.35 -5.37
CA ILE A 222 2.60 8.14 -6.55
C ILE A 222 3.67 9.20 -6.83
N GLU A 223 3.59 9.92 -7.96
CA GLU A 223 4.63 10.89 -8.33
C GLU A 223 4.83 12.02 -7.32
N THR A 224 3.76 12.42 -6.61
CA THR A 224 3.77 13.51 -5.63
C THR A 224 4.05 13.05 -4.20
N ILE A 225 3.79 11.77 -3.89
CA ILE A 225 3.91 11.21 -2.53
C ILE A 225 4.63 9.86 -2.60
N GLN A 226 5.81 9.79 -2.01
CA GLN A 226 6.59 8.55 -1.92
C GLN A 226 6.38 7.85 -0.57
N VAL A 227 5.95 6.59 -0.60
CA VAL A 227 5.81 5.75 0.60
C VAL A 227 7.13 5.02 0.86
N ASN A 228 7.72 5.27 2.02
CA ASN A 228 9.01 4.70 2.43
C ASN A 228 8.84 3.80 3.64
N VAL A 229 9.24 2.53 3.55
CA VAL A 229 9.35 1.64 4.71
C VAL A 229 10.76 1.73 5.27
N ILE A 230 10.94 2.48 6.35
CA ILE A 230 12.26 2.75 6.97
C ILE A 230 12.77 1.52 7.71
N HIS A 231 11.87 0.81 8.38
CA HIS A 231 12.23 -0.36 9.16
C HIS A 231 11.13 -1.41 9.07
N LYS A 232 11.53 -2.64 8.74
CA LYS A 232 10.67 -3.82 8.75
C LYS A 232 11.28 -4.86 9.68
N ALA A 233 10.48 -5.43 10.58
CA ALA A 233 10.96 -6.44 11.53
C ALA A 233 9.82 -7.31 12.07
N VAL A 234 10.16 -8.47 12.62
CA VAL A 234 9.20 -9.37 13.25
C VAL A 234 9.10 -9.16 14.76
N GLY A 235 7.92 -9.43 15.30
CA GLY A 235 7.63 -9.45 16.73
C GLY A 235 6.91 -8.21 17.26
N GLN A 236 6.82 -8.17 18.58
CA GLN A 236 6.11 -7.12 19.31
C GLN A 236 6.71 -5.73 19.03
N ILE A 237 5.88 -4.69 18.91
CA ILE A 237 6.36 -3.31 18.82
C ILE A 237 6.97 -2.90 20.17
N VAL A 238 8.23 -2.47 20.15
CA VAL A 238 9.03 -2.10 21.33
C VAL A 238 9.36 -0.61 21.35
N GLU A 239 9.91 -0.12 22.47
CA GLU A 239 10.23 1.30 22.68
C GLU A 239 11.22 1.84 21.65
N SER A 240 12.19 1.04 21.22
CA SER A 240 13.15 1.44 20.18
C SER A 240 12.48 1.73 18.84
N ASP A 241 11.39 1.02 18.51
CA ASP A 241 10.63 1.26 17.28
C ASP A 241 9.91 2.61 17.35
N VAL A 242 9.38 2.96 18.53
CA VAL A 242 8.72 4.26 18.78
C VAL A 242 9.71 5.40 18.72
N LEU A 243 10.92 5.22 19.28
CA LEU A 243 11.98 6.21 19.19
C LEU A 243 12.43 6.43 17.75
N LEU A 244 12.57 5.36 16.97
CA LEU A 244 12.91 5.46 15.55
C LEU A 244 11.79 6.18 14.78
N ALA A 245 10.53 5.85 15.07
CA ALA A 245 9.39 6.51 14.45
C ALA A 245 9.36 8.01 14.75
N SER A 246 9.57 8.40 16.00
CA SER A 246 9.64 9.80 16.41
C SER A 246 10.80 10.55 15.74
N ALA A 247 11.97 9.92 15.62
CA ALA A 247 13.13 10.54 14.99
C ALA A 247 13.02 10.69 13.45
N SER A 248 12.11 9.96 12.81
CA SER A 248 11.96 9.92 11.34
C SER A 248 10.57 10.31 10.86
N ASP A 249 9.73 10.90 11.73
CA ASP A 249 8.33 11.24 11.47
C ASP A 249 7.55 10.09 10.80
N ALA A 250 7.72 8.88 11.33
CA ALA A 250 7.16 7.66 10.74
C ALA A 250 5.92 7.16 11.51
N ILE A 251 4.99 6.53 10.79
CA ILE A 251 3.84 5.82 11.36
C ILE A 251 4.20 4.35 11.56
N ILE A 252 3.83 3.78 12.71
CA ILE A 252 4.07 2.36 12.98
C ILE A 252 2.82 1.54 12.58
N ILE A 253 3.02 0.58 11.67
CA ILE A 253 2.04 -0.38 11.21
C ILE A 253 2.35 -1.74 11.83
N GLY A 254 1.46 -2.24 12.69
CA GLY A 254 1.55 -3.56 13.31
C GLY A 254 0.59 -4.55 12.67
N PHE A 255 1.09 -5.58 11.99
CA PHE A 255 0.30 -6.66 11.42
C PHE A 255 0.27 -7.87 12.37
N GLN A 256 -0.91 -8.21 12.90
CA GLN A 256 -1.07 -9.31 13.85
C GLN A 256 -0.21 -9.23 15.14
N VAL A 257 0.34 -8.03 15.41
CA VAL A 257 1.16 -7.74 16.59
C VAL A 257 0.59 -6.58 17.39
N ARG A 258 0.91 -6.56 18.68
CA ARG A 258 0.50 -5.50 19.62
C ARG A 258 1.72 -4.77 20.15
N PRO A 259 1.61 -3.49 20.56
CA PRO A 259 2.70 -2.82 21.24
C PRO A 259 2.90 -3.33 22.66
N SER A 260 4.14 -3.23 23.15
CA SER A 260 4.44 -3.42 24.57
C SER A 260 3.83 -2.28 25.40
N LEU A 261 3.65 -2.50 26.71
CA LEU A 261 3.12 -1.48 27.60
C LEU A 261 3.99 -0.22 27.62
N GLY A 262 5.32 -0.40 27.57
CA GLY A 262 6.27 0.71 27.49
C GLY A 262 6.18 1.46 26.16
N ALA A 263 6.12 0.72 25.04
CA ALA A 263 5.99 1.31 23.70
C ALA A 263 4.70 2.12 23.56
N ARG A 264 3.56 1.63 24.07
CA ARG A 264 2.29 2.38 24.03
C ARG A 264 2.37 3.71 24.78
N LYS A 265 2.88 3.68 26.01
CA LYS A 265 3.04 4.91 26.83
C LYS A 265 4.00 5.90 26.18
N LEU A 266 5.09 5.40 25.59
CA LEU A 266 6.06 6.24 24.90
C LEU A 266 5.44 6.86 23.64
N ALA A 267 4.67 6.10 22.88
CA ALA A 267 4.02 6.59 21.68
C ALA A 267 2.99 7.70 21.98
N GLU A 268 2.21 7.56 23.06
CA GLU A 268 1.31 8.62 23.53
C GLU A 268 2.06 9.89 23.96
N ARG A 269 3.24 9.74 24.56
CA ARG A 269 4.07 10.88 24.99
C ARG A 269 4.74 11.60 23.82
N GLU A 270 5.29 10.85 22.86
CA GLU A 270 6.01 11.39 21.70
C GLU A 270 5.06 11.74 20.54
N GLY A 271 3.76 11.43 20.65
CA GLY A 271 2.78 11.68 19.59
C GLY A 271 2.88 10.74 18.38
N VAL A 272 3.57 9.60 18.52
CA VAL A 272 3.75 8.62 17.45
C VAL A 272 2.48 7.80 17.26
N GLN A 273 1.98 7.70 16.03
CA GLN A 273 0.82 6.88 15.72
C GLN A 273 1.22 5.40 15.56
N ILE A 274 0.50 4.53 16.28
CA ILE A 274 0.58 3.08 16.13
C ILE A 274 -0.78 2.57 15.62
N LYS A 275 -0.77 1.98 14.43
CA LYS A 275 -1.94 1.35 13.81
C LYS A 275 -1.75 -0.16 13.80
N MET A 276 -2.81 -0.91 14.08
CA MET A 276 -2.76 -2.37 14.20
C MET A 276 -3.82 -2.97 13.29
N TYR A 277 -3.42 -3.94 12.47
CA TYR A 277 -4.29 -4.57 11.49
C TYR A 277 -4.21 -6.09 11.60
N SER A 278 -5.29 -6.73 11.19
CA SER A 278 -5.35 -8.19 11.03
C SER A 278 -5.57 -8.62 9.59
N ILE A 279 -5.92 -7.68 8.71
CA ILE A 279 -6.18 -7.90 7.29
C ILE A 279 -5.30 -6.95 6.49
N ILE A 280 -4.59 -7.48 5.49
CA ILE A 280 -3.63 -6.71 4.69
C ILE A 280 -4.34 -5.58 3.92
N TYR A 281 -5.54 -5.84 3.39
CA TYR A 281 -6.31 -4.86 2.62
C TYR A 281 -6.71 -3.64 3.46
N GLU A 282 -7.10 -3.83 4.73
CA GLU A 282 -7.42 -2.71 5.63
C GLU A 282 -6.21 -1.78 5.83
N ALA A 283 -5.02 -2.35 5.97
CA ALA A 283 -3.79 -1.57 6.11
C ALA A 283 -3.46 -0.78 4.83
N ILE A 284 -3.68 -1.39 3.66
CA ILE A 284 -3.46 -0.74 2.36
C ILE A 284 -4.46 0.42 2.18
N ASP A 285 -5.74 0.19 2.48
CA ASP A 285 -6.80 1.19 2.32
C ASP A 285 -6.59 2.39 3.25
N GLU A 286 -6.14 2.16 4.49
CA GLU A 286 -5.87 3.26 5.43
C GLU A 286 -4.63 4.07 5.02
N VAL A 287 -3.57 3.42 4.51
CA VAL A 287 -2.41 4.14 3.96
C VAL A 287 -2.80 4.91 2.70
N ARG A 288 -3.65 4.35 1.84
CA ARG A 288 -4.20 5.04 0.67
C ARG A 288 -4.98 6.30 1.09
N ALA A 289 -5.86 6.19 2.09
CA ALA A 289 -6.60 7.33 2.61
C ALA A 289 -5.68 8.40 3.25
N ALA A 290 -4.57 7.98 3.87
CA ALA A 290 -3.57 8.91 4.39
C ALA A 290 -2.87 9.68 3.26
N ILE A 291 -2.53 9.00 2.15
CA ILE A 291 -1.96 9.62 0.95
C ILE A 291 -2.96 10.63 0.36
N GLU A 292 -4.24 10.29 0.26
CA GLU A 292 -5.29 11.23 -0.19
C GLU A 292 -5.40 12.46 0.72
N GLY A 293 -5.33 12.26 2.04
CA GLY A 293 -5.31 13.37 3.00
C GLY A 293 -4.08 14.27 2.88
N MET A 294 -3.00 13.78 2.27
CA MET A 294 -1.78 14.55 2.02
C MET A 294 -1.80 15.28 0.67
N LEU A 295 -2.71 14.93 -0.25
CA LEU A 295 -2.89 15.63 -1.51
C LEU A 295 -3.46 17.03 -1.28
N GLU A 296 -3.00 17.99 -2.07
CA GLU A 296 -3.56 19.33 -2.04
C GLU A 296 -4.94 19.34 -2.74
N PRO A 297 -5.94 20.06 -2.19
CA PRO A 297 -7.23 20.17 -2.86
C PRO A 297 -7.08 20.83 -4.23
N THR A 298 -7.71 20.28 -5.26
CA THR A 298 -7.83 20.95 -6.54
C THR A 298 -8.89 22.04 -6.47
N LYS A 299 -8.58 23.21 -7.03
CA LYS A 299 -9.51 24.32 -7.15
C LYS A 299 -10.28 24.16 -8.45
N GLU A 300 -11.59 23.94 -8.36
CA GLU A 300 -12.48 23.92 -9.52
C GLU A 300 -13.41 25.14 -9.50
N GLU A 301 -13.68 25.70 -10.67
CA GLU A 301 -14.58 26.84 -10.82
C GLU A 301 -16.00 26.35 -11.05
N LYS A 302 -16.90 26.67 -10.13
CA LYS A 302 -18.33 26.41 -10.30
C LYS A 302 -19.03 27.68 -10.75
N ILE A 303 -19.64 27.64 -11.92
CA ILE A 303 -20.45 28.74 -12.44
C ILE A 303 -21.71 28.89 -11.56
N MET A 304 -21.92 30.10 -11.03
CA MET A 304 -23.01 30.45 -10.12
C MET A 304 -24.17 31.13 -10.83
N GLY A 305 -23.93 31.71 -12.00
CA GLY A 305 -24.94 32.38 -12.80
C GLY A 305 -24.37 33.31 -13.85
N GLN A 306 -25.26 33.85 -14.70
CA GLN A 306 -24.93 34.82 -15.73
C GLN A 306 -25.93 35.98 -15.70
N MET A 307 -25.43 37.19 -15.95
CA MET A 307 -26.26 38.38 -16.11
C MET A 307 -25.82 39.21 -17.31
N GLU A 308 -26.77 39.91 -17.91
CA GLU A 308 -26.54 40.73 -19.09
C GLU A 308 -26.62 42.21 -18.72
N VAL A 309 -25.65 43.00 -19.18
CA VAL A 309 -25.63 44.45 -19.00
C VAL A 309 -26.56 45.09 -20.02
N ARG A 310 -27.64 45.71 -19.54
CA ARG A 310 -28.61 46.41 -20.40
C ARG A 310 -28.30 47.88 -20.55
N GLU A 311 -27.89 48.52 -19.46
CA GLU A 311 -27.63 49.96 -19.43
C GLU A 311 -26.39 50.26 -18.59
N VAL A 312 -25.70 51.36 -18.88
CA VAL A 312 -24.48 51.76 -18.17
C VAL A 312 -24.59 53.22 -17.73
N TYR A 313 -24.43 53.44 -16.43
CA TYR A 313 -24.51 54.74 -15.78
C TYR A 313 -23.12 55.17 -15.33
N LYS A 314 -22.73 56.42 -15.65
CA LYS A 314 -21.49 57.02 -15.14
C LYS A 314 -21.80 58.00 -14.03
N ILE A 315 -21.32 57.73 -12.82
CA ILE A 315 -21.57 58.55 -11.63
C ILE A 315 -20.25 59.15 -11.15
N SER A 316 -20.16 60.48 -11.11
CA SER A 316 -18.92 61.25 -10.90
C SER A 316 -18.16 60.97 -9.59
N LYS A 317 -18.77 60.25 -8.63
CA LYS A 317 -18.16 59.86 -7.33
C LYS A 317 -18.07 58.35 -7.09
N VAL A 318 -18.76 57.52 -7.87
CA VAL A 318 -18.90 56.06 -7.63
C VAL A 318 -18.25 55.24 -8.76
N GLY A 319 -18.03 55.84 -9.93
CA GLY A 319 -17.50 55.16 -11.11
C GLY A 319 -18.61 54.71 -12.06
N THR A 320 -18.30 53.72 -12.89
CA THR A 320 -19.27 53.11 -13.81
C THR A 320 -20.14 52.09 -13.05
N VAL A 321 -21.46 52.22 -13.17
CA VAL A 321 -22.45 51.27 -12.65
C VAL A 321 -23.21 50.68 -13.82
N ALA A 322 -23.18 49.35 -13.95
CA ALA A 322 -23.90 48.59 -14.94
C ALA A 322 -25.28 48.20 -14.39
N GLY A 323 -26.34 48.59 -15.10
CA GLY A 323 -27.69 48.06 -14.92
C GLY A 323 -27.79 46.71 -15.61
N CYS A 324 -27.92 45.65 -14.82
CA CYS A 324 -27.85 44.26 -15.26
C CYS A 324 -29.17 43.53 -15.00
N TYR A 325 -29.47 42.58 -15.87
CA TYR A 325 -30.56 41.62 -15.67
C TYR A 325 -29.99 40.23 -15.46
N VAL A 326 -30.32 39.60 -14.33
CA VAL A 326 -29.82 38.24 -14.00
C VAL A 326 -30.60 37.22 -14.83
N GLN A 327 -29.93 36.62 -15.82
CA GLN A 327 -30.53 35.60 -16.67
C GLN A 327 -30.65 34.28 -15.91
N GLU A 328 -29.57 33.82 -15.29
CA GLU A 328 -29.51 32.53 -14.60
C GLU A 328 -28.73 32.63 -13.29
N GLY A 329 -29.13 31.83 -12.30
CA GLY A 329 -28.39 31.65 -11.06
C GLY A 329 -28.64 32.73 -9.99
N LYS A 330 -27.64 32.90 -9.12
CA LYS A 330 -27.67 33.87 -8.01
C LYS A 330 -26.32 34.57 -7.87
N PHE A 331 -26.36 35.86 -7.59
CA PHE A 331 -25.17 36.68 -7.38
C PHE A 331 -25.16 37.24 -5.97
N THR A 332 -24.04 37.08 -5.29
CA THR A 332 -23.77 37.69 -3.98
C THR A 332 -22.64 38.69 -4.11
N ARG A 333 -22.48 39.57 -3.12
CA ARG A 333 -21.38 40.56 -3.12
C ARG A 333 -19.98 39.93 -3.13
N ASN A 334 -19.85 38.68 -2.70
CA ASN A 334 -18.59 37.95 -2.63
C ASN A 334 -18.35 37.03 -3.83
N THR A 335 -19.26 37.01 -4.81
CA THR A 335 -19.13 36.18 -6.01
C THR A 335 -18.02 36.74 -6.91
N ASN A 336 -17.07 35.89 -7.32
CA ASN A 336 -16.08 36.27 -8.31
C ASN A 336 -16.75 36.37 -9.68
N ILE A 337 -16.33 37.33 -10.50
CA ILE A 337 -16.97 37.60 -11.79
C ILE A 337 -15.96 37.62 -12.94
N ARG A 338 -16.47 37.39 -14.14
CA ARG A 338 -15.80 37.63 -15.42
C ARG A 338 -16.73 38.43 -16.32
N LEU A 339 -16.19 39.47 -16.94
CA LEU A 339 -16.90 40.25 -17.96
C LEU A 339 -16.54 39.68 -19.33
N ILE A 340 -17.54 39.28 -20.09
CA ILE A 340 -17.44 38.66 -21.40
C ILE A 340 -18.12 39.59 -22.41
N ARG A 341 -17.42 39.87 -23.52
CA ARG A 341 -17.94 40.68 -24.64
C ARG A 341 -17.71 39.90 -25.92
N ASN A 342 -18.78 39.62 -26.66
CA ASN A 342 -18.73 38.83 -27.91
C ASN A 342 -18.02 37.47 -27.74
N GLY A 343 -18.18 36.82 -26.59
CA GLY A 343 -17.55 35.52 -26.29
C GLY A 343 -16.09 35.58 -25.81
N ILE A 344 -15.51 36.77 -25.64
CA ILE A 344 -14.13 36.96 -25.17
C ILE A 344 -14.15 37.59 -23.76
N VAL A 345 -13.36 37.06 -22.84
CA VAL A 345 -13.19 37.64 -21.49
C VAL A 345 -12.42 38.96 -21.59
N VAL A 346 -13.10 40.06 -21.27
CA VAL A 346 -12.55 41.44 -21.29
C VAL A 346 -11.95 41.81 -19.94
N TYR A 347 -12.53 41.31 -18.86
CA TYR A 347 -12.04 41.55 -17.51
C TYR A 347 -12.30 40.34 -16.61
N PRO A 348 -11.33 39.90 -15.80
CA PRO A 348 -9.96 40.41 -15.67
C PRO A 348 -9.08 40.12 -16.90
N THR A 349 -8.10 40.99 -17.16
CA THR A 349 -7.24 40.94 -18.37
C THR A 349 -6.09 39.95 -18.28
N LYS A 350 -5.77 39.45 -17.07
CA LYS A 350 -4.73 38.45 -16.85
C LYS A 350 -5.37 37.11 -16.53
N GLU A 351 -4.81 36.06 -17.11
CA GLU A 351 -5.15 34.68 -16.79
C GLU A 351 -4.88 34.40 -15.30
N GLY A 352 -5.86 33.81 -14.61
CA GLY A 352 -5.80 33.53 -13.17
C GLY A 352 -6.11 34.70 -12.23
N GLN A 353 -6.39 35.91 -12.73
CA GLN A 353 -6.97 36.96 -11.89
C GLN A 353 -8.48 36.75 -11.71
N VAL A 354 -8.99 37.19 -10.56
CA VAL A 354 -10.42 37.23 -10.26
C VAL A 354 -10.88 38.68 -10.20
N ALA A 355 -12.06 38.98 -10.76
CA ALA A 355 -12.70 40.27 -10.58
C ALA A 355 -13.75 40.18 -9.47
N GLU A 356 -13.77 41.20 -8.61
CA GLU A 356 -14.69 41.29 -7.48
C GLU A 356 -15.78 42.34 -7.75
N ILE A 357 -16.96 42.10 -7.20
CA ILE A 357 -18.05 43.08 -7.20
C ILE A 357 -17.78 44.16 -6.14
N ALA A 358 -17.63 45.42 -6.55
CA ALA A 358 -17.45 46.54 -5.62
C ALA A 358 -18.75 46.91 -4.90
N SER A 359 -19.87 46.93 -5.64
CA SER A 359 -21.20 47.18 -5.09
C SER A 359 -22.26 46.41 -5.86
N LEU A 360 -23.24 45.91 -5.12
CA LEU A 360 -24.41 45.21 -5.64
C LEU A 360 -25.65 45.92 -5.06
N LYS A 361 -26.39 46.60 -5.92
CA LYS A 361 -27.56 47.39 -5.54
C LYS A 361 -28.80 46.92 -6.28
N ARG A 362 -29.95 47.06 -5.65
CA ARG A 362 -31.24 46.95 -6.34
C ARG A 362 -31.97 48.27 -6.12
N PHE A 363 -32.31 48.93 -7.22
CA PHE A 363 -32.77 50.33 -7.21
C PHE A 363 -31.74 51.25 -6.51
N LYS A 364 -32.02 51.69 -5.28
CA LYS A 364 -31.16 52.58 -4.50
C LYS A 364 -30.54 51.92 -3.27
N GLU A 365 -30.89 50.66 -2.98
CA GLU A 365 -30.49 49.96 -1.76
C GLU A 365 -29.40 48.92 -2.04
N ASP A 366 -28.44 48.81 -1.14
CA ASP A 366 -27.42 47.76 -1.16
C ASP A 366 -28.06 46.43 -0.73
N VAL A 367 -27.92 45.42 -1.59
CA VAL A 367 -28.50 44.09 -1.35
C VAL A 367 -27.41 43.04 -1.19
N ARG A 368 -27.67 42.03 -0.36
CA ARG A 368 -26.72 40.94 -0.11
C ARG A 368 -26.68 39.93 -1.26
N GLU A 369 -27.84 39.68 -1.88
CA GLU A 369 -27.98 38.74 -2.99
C GLU A 369 -29.03 39.21 -4.00
N VAL A 370 -28.87 38.78 -5.24
CA VAL A 370 -29.84 38.95 -6.33
C VAL A 370 -30.02 37.61 -7.05
N LYS A 371 -31.28 37.21 -7.27
CA LYS A 371 -31.66 35.95 -7.92
C LYS A 371 -32.04 36.18 -9.38
N SER A 372 -32.01 35.11 -10.18
CA SER A 372 -32.49 35.10 -11.57
C SER A 372 -33.88 35.74 -11.72
N GLY A 373 -34.06 36.46 -12.83
CA GLY A 373 -35.29 37.18 -13.16
C GLY A 373 -35.41 38.57 -12.56
N LEU A 374 -34.39 39.05 -11.84
CA LEU A 374 -34.39 40.38 -11.21
C LEU A 374 -33.34 41.30 -11.83
N GLU A 375 -33.65 42.60 -11.81
CA GLU A 375 -32.73 43.67 -12.18
C GLU A 375 -31.87 44.10 -11.00
N CYS A 376 -30.60 44.42 -11.28
CA CYS A 376 -29.66 44.93 -10.29
C CYS A 376 -28.66 45.92 -10.92
N GLY A 377 -28.04 46.73 -10.07
CA GLY A 377 -26.91 47.57 -10.42
C GLY A 377 -25.63 46.95 -9.86
N ILE A 378 -24.65 46.70 -10.72
CA ILE A 378 -23.32 46.22 -10.35
C ILE A 378 -22.26 47.24 -10.69
N SER A 379 -21.30 47.41 -9.78
CA SER A 379 -20.03 48.06 -10.09
C SER A 379 -18.90 47.06 -9.85
N ILE A 380 -17.95 46.99 -10.79
CA ILE A 380 -16.81 46.08 -10.75
C ILE A 380 -15.62 46.81 -10.12
N LYS A 381 -14.92 46.16 -9.19
CA LYS A 381 -13.77 46.75 -8.52
C LYS A 381 -12.65 47.00 -9.52
N ASN A 382 -12.08 48.21 -9.51
CA ASN A 382 -10.96 48.62 -10.38
C ASN A 382 -11.21 48.51 -11.89
N PHE A 383 -12.47 48.47 -12.33
CA PHE A 383 -12.81 48.39 -13.75
C PHE A 383 -14.02 49.26 -14.11
N ASN A 384 -13.87 50.07 -15.16
CA ASN A 384 -14.88 51.07 -15.56
C ASN A 384 -15.36 50.95 -17.01
N ASP A 385 -14.73 50.11 -17.86
CA ASP A 385 -15.11 49.95 -19.28
C ASP A 385 -16.19 48.86 -19.47
N ILE A 386 -17.38 49.11 -18.91
CA ILE A 386 -18.55 48.24 -19.09
C ILE A 386 -19.42 48.82 -20.19
N LYS A 387 -19.94 47.98 -21.09
CA LYS A 387 -20.81 48.37 -22.21
C LYS A 387 -22.12 47.60 -22.16
N ALA A 388 -23.18 48.20 -22.70
CA ALA A 388 -24.44 47.50 -22.93
C ALA A 388 -24.20 46.33 -23.90
N GLY A 389 -24.78 45.16 -23.60
CA GLY A 389 -24.55 43.91 -24.30
C GLY A 389 -23.39 43.05 -23.76
N ASP A 390 -22.66 43.52 -22.73
CA ASP A 390 -21.68 42.67 -22.04
C ASP A 390 -22.39 41.63 -21.17
N VAL A 391 -21.78 40.45 -21.01
CA VAL A 391 -22.25 39.38 -20.11
C VAL A 391 -21.32 39.30 -18.91
N ILE A 392 -21.87 39.33 -17.71
CA ILE A 392 -21.14 39.09 -16.47
C ILE A 392 -21.45 37.68 -16.00
N GLU A 393 -20.44 36.82 -16.00
CA GLU A 393 -20.50 35.46 -15.47
C GLU A 393 -19.97 35.44 -14.05
N GLY A 394 -20.75 34.91 -13.12
CA GLY A 394 -20.35 34.71 -11.72
C GLY A 394 -19.89 33.29 -11.49
N PHE A 395 -18.78 33.12 -10.78
CA PHE A 395 -18.25 31.81 -10.40
C PHE A 395 -17.74 31.82 -8.96
N GLU A 396 -17.67 30.63 -8.37
CA GLU A 396 -17.08 30.39 -7.06
C GLU A 396 -15.97 29.34 -7.21
N ILE A 397 -14.87 29.53 -6.49
CA ILE A 397 -13.77 28.58 -6.48
C ILE A 397 -14.05 27.60 -5.34
N ILE A 398 -14.31 26.34 -5.68
CA ILE A 398 -14.55 25.27 -4.72
C ILE A 398 -13.27 24.43 -4.62
N GLU A 399 -12.82 24.19 -3.40
CA GLU A 399 -11.74 23.24 -3.13
C GLU A 399 -12.32 21.83 -3.08
N ILE A 400 -11.93 21.00 -4.04
CA ILE A 400 -12.33 19.60 -4.13
C ILE A 400 -11.15 18.75 -3.65
N LYS A 401 -11.42 17.85 -2.70
CA LYS A 401 -10.42 16.87 -2.26
C LYS A 401 -10.13 15.92 -3.42
N GLN A 402 -8.86 15.77 -3.76
CA GLN A 402 -8.45 14.76 -4.73
C GLN A 402 -8.54 13.36 -4.10
N THR A 403 -9.07 12.42 -4.87
CA THR A 403 -9.01 10.98 -4.60
C THR A 403 -7.97 10.35 -5.52
N LEU A 404 -7.47 9.17 -5.15
CA LEU A 404 -6.43 8.48 -5.93
C LEU A 404 -6.93 7.76 -7.18
N ASP A 405 -8.25 7.68 -7.38
CA ASP A 405 -8.92 6.99 -8.50
C ASP A 405 -9.06 7.82 -9.78
#